data_AF-A0AAE1Z2X4-F1
#
_entry.id   AF-A0AAE1Z2X4-F1
#
_cell.length_a   1.000
_cell.length_b   1.000
_cell.length_c   1.000
_cell.angle_alpha   90.00
_cell.angle_beta   90.00
_cell.angle_gamma   90.00
#
_symmetry.space_group_name_H-M   'P 1'
#
loop_
_entity.id
_entity.type
_entity.pdbx_description
1 polymer ?
#
loop_
_entity_poly.entity_id
_entity_poly.type
_entity_poly.pdbx_seq_one_letter_code
_entity_poly.pdbx_strand_id
1 'polypeptide(L)'
;MGETLNGTSGLDIEAEKKLVDDTLKQLKAENCSEEFIKSAMKDLGIQRARKYGWPNTYVFSKAMGEMLLGHLKENIPLVIVRPTIVTSTYKEPFPGWAEGVRTIDSLAVGYGKGRITCFLGNPKTVIDAIPADMVVNAMIVAMAAHANQPDETIYHVGSSVSNPLELASLQDYGQRYFTKHPWINKEGRPVIVGEVKMLNSMDSFKRYLAIHYLLPLKGLQIVNTACCQYFESLYVELRRKIKFVMRLVELYAPYLFFKGYYDDMNTEILRRAAEESGVETDIFYFDPKVINWADYFMNIHLPGAVKYVFK
;
A
#
# COMPACT_ATOMS: atom_id res chain seq x y z
N MET A 1 -8.76 4.90 -25.89
CA MET A 1 -7.43 5.42 -25.48
C MET A 1 -7.62 6.30 -24.26
N GLY A 2 -6.81 6.10 -23.23
CA GLY A 2 -7.08 6.61 -21.88
C GLY A 2 -6.38 7.92 -21.52
N GLU A 3 -7.03 8.70 -20.66
CA GLU A 3 -6.45 9.89 -20.04
C GLU A 3 -5.39 9.50 -19.00
N THR A 4 -4.26 10.18 -19.00
CA THR A 4 -3.16 9.87 -18.06
C THR A 4 -3.19 10.83 -16.88
N LEU A 5 -2.64 10.39 -15.75
CA LEU A 5 -2.73 11.17 -14.50
C LEU A 5 -2.03 12.54 -14.60
N ASN A 6 -1.03 12.65 -15.46
CA ASN A 6 -0.26 13.88 -15.68
C ASN A 6 -0.62 14.61 -16.98
N GLY A 7 -1.70 14.21 -17.66
CA GLY A 7 -2.14 14.83 -18.92
C GLY A 7 -1.26 14.51 -20.14
N THR A 8 -0.30 13.59 -20.02
CA THR A 8 0.44 13.05 -21.16
C THR A 8 -0.52 12.33 -22.11
N SER A 9 -0.64 12.81 -23.34
CA SER A 9 -1.44 12.11 -24.36
C SER A 9 -0.73 10.84 -24.87
N GLY A 10 -1.50 9.91 -25.43
CA GLY A 10 -0.95 8.73 -26.09
C GLY A 10 -0.63 7.54 -25.18
N LEU A 11 -1.42 7.32 -24.12
CA LEU A 11 -1.47 6.00 -23.50
C LEU A 11 -2.29 5.07 -24.40
N ASP A 12 -1.57 4.29 -25.20
CA ASP A 12 -2.08 3.20 -26.02
C ASP A 12 -1.66 1.88 -25.38
N ILE A 13 -2.65 1.12 -24.91
CA ILE A 13 -2.44 -0.12 -24.17
C ILE A 13 -1.83 -1.21 -25.06
N GLU A 14 -2.19 -1.25 -26.34
CA GLU A 14 -1.61 -2.21 -27.29
C GLU A 14 -0.15 -1.85 -27.61
N ALA A 15 0.16 -0.56 -27.71
CA ALA A 15 1.55 -0.10 -27.84
C ALA A 15 2.39 -0.43 -26.59
N GLU A 16 1.84 -0.26 -25.39
CA GLU A 16 2.52 -0.64 -24.14
C GLU A 16 2.76 -2.14 -24.05
N LYS A 17 1.77 -2.96 -24.44
CA LYS A 17 1.87 -4.42 -24.46
C LYS A 17 2.94 -4.87 -25.45
N LYS A 18 2.93 -4.31 -26.67
CA LYS A 18 3.95 -4.58 -27.69
C LYS A 18 5.36 -4.22 -27.20
N LEU A 19 5.53 -3.07 -26.55
CA LEU A 19 6.81 -2.65 -25.98
C LEU A 19 7.33 -3.65 -24.94
N VAL A 20 6.44 -4.12 -24.04
CA VAL A 20 6.79 -5.12 -23.02
C VAL A 20 7.21 -6.45 -23.68
N ASP A 21 6.45 -6.92 -24.67
CA ASP A 21 6.74 -8.17 -25.37
C ASP A 21 8.04 -8.11 -26.18
N ASP A 22 8.26 -7.02 -26.92
CA ASP A 22 9.46 -6.82 -27.74
C ASP A 22 10.71 -6.71 -26.86
N THR A 23 10.61 -5.99 -25.72
CA THR A 23 11.73 -5.90 -24.75
C THR A 23 12.04 -7.27 -24.15
N LEU A 24 11.03 -8.05 -23.76
CA LEU A 24 11.23 -9.38 -23.20
C LEU A 24 11.85 -10.34 -24.22
N LYS A 25 11.40 -10.30 -25.47
CA LYS A 25 11.98 -11.09 -26.57
C LYS A 25 13.43 -10.72 -26.81
N GLN A 26 13.75 -9.44 -26.85
CA GLN A 26 15.12 -8.96 -27.02
C GLN A 26 16.03 -9.47 -25.90
N LEU A 27 15.64 -9.28 -24.63
CA LEU A 27 16.46 -9.72 -23.49
C LEU A 27 16.68 -11.24 -23.48
N LYS A 28 15.67 -12.02 -23.90
CA LYS A 28 15.82 -13.47 -24.08
C LYS A 28 16.76 -13.82 -25.23
N ALA A 29 16.66 -13.13 -26.37
CA ALA A 29 17.53 -13.34 -27.52
C ALA A 29 19.01 -13.00 -27.22
N GLU A 30 19.25 -12.05 -26.33
CA GLU A 30 20.58 -11.70 -25.82
C GLU A 30 21.13 -12.71 -24.79
N ASN A 31 20.44 -13.82 -24.52
CA ASN A 31 20.81 -14.83 -23.52
C ASN A 31 21.10 -14.25 -22.12
N CYS A 32 20.36 -13.20 -21.74
CA CYS A 32 20.46 -12.61 -20.41
C CYS A 32 20.01 -13.61 -19.33
N SER A 33 20.58 -13.50 -18.13
CA SER A 33 20.14 -14.32 -16.99
C SER A 33 18.71 -13.98 -16.57
N GLU A 34 17.98 -14.96 -16.03
CA GLU A 34 16.60 -14.74 -15.55
C GLU A 34 16.50 -13.64 -14.49
N GLU A 35 17.51 -13.54 -13.61
CA GLU A 35 17.56 -12.49 -12.59
C GLU A 35 17.70 -11.10 -13.23
N PHE A 36 18.54 -10.98 -14.26
CA PHE A 36 18.70 -9.73 -15.01
C PHE A 36 17.42 -9.37 -15.74
N ILE A 37 16.81 -10.31 -16.47
CA ILE A 37 15.54 -10.11 -17.17
C ILE A 37 14.48 -9.62 -16.17
N LYS A 38 14.35 -10.28 -15.03
CA LYS A 38 13.38 -9.90 -13.98
C LYS A 38 13.63 -8.49 -13.45
N SER A 39 14.90 -8.08 -13.28
CA SER A 39 15.22 -6.72 -12.85
C SER A 39 14.89 -5.69 -13.94
N ALA A 40 15.33 -5.94 -15.18
CA ALA A 40 15.12 -5.05 -16.31
C ALA A 40 13.62 -4.84 -16.58
N MET A 41 12.82 -5.90 -16.58
CA MET A 41 11.37 -5.81 -16.78
C MET A 41 10.65 -5.04 -15.66
N LYS A 42 11.12 -5.17 -14.41
CA LYS A 42 10.59 -4.36 -13.30
C LYS A 42 10.91 -2.88 -13.48
N ASP A 43 12.13 -2.58 -13.90
CA ASP A 43 12.59 -1.21 -14.08
C ASP A 43 11.87 -0.55 -15.27
N LEU A 44 11.68 -1.29 -16.38
CA LEU A 44 10.84 -0.87 -17.50
C LEU A 44 9.43 -0.53 -17.02
N GLY A 45 8.77 -1.43 -16.28
CA GLY A 45 7.42 -1.17 -15.78
C GLY A 45 7.33 0.09 -14.92
N ILE A 46 8.30 0.32 -14.04
CA ILE A 46 8.35 1.55 -13.21
C ILE A 46 8.53 2.79 -14.09
N GLN A 47 9.38 2.73 -15.11
CA GLN A 47 9.56 3.82 -16.07
C GLN A 47 8.26 4.12 -16.83
N ARG A 48 7.55 3.08 -17.29
CA ARG A 48 6.26 3.24 -17.98
C ARG A 48 5.21 3.88 -17.08
N ALA A 49 5.06 3.39 -15.85
CA ALA A 49 4.14 3.98 -14.88
C ALA A 49 4.41 5.48 -14.66
N ARG A 50 5.68 5.83 -14.39
CA ARG A 50 6.10 7.22 -14.14
C ARG A 50 5.93 8.12 -15.36
N LYS A 51 6.15 7.62 -16.57
CA LYS A 51 5.91 8.36 -17.82
C LYS A 51 4.48 8.91 -17.88
N TYR A 52 3.51 8.11 -17.44
CA TYR A 52 2.09 8.46 -17.45
C TYR A 52 1.57 8.98 -16.10
N GLY A 53 2.47 9.39 -15.20
CA GLY A 53 2.15 10.03 -13.92
C GLY A 53 1.89 9.07 -12.76
N TRP A 54 1.87 7.76 -12.98
CA TRP A 54 1.55 6.78 -11.94
C TRP A 54 2.80 6.42 -11.11
N PRO A 55 2.70 6.35 -9.77
CA PRO A 55 3.86 6.13 -8.89
C PRO A 55 4.46 4.72 -9.01
N ASN A 56 3.66 3.73 -9.41
CA ASN A 56 4.12 2.36 -9.61
C ASN A 56 3.27 1.59 -10.63
N THR A 57 3.77 0.42 -11.01
CA THR A 57 3.13 -0.47 -11.99
C THR A 57 1.78 -1.00 -11.57
N TYR A 58 1.53 -1.15 -10.26
CA TYR A 58 0.26 -1.68 -9.76
C TYR A 58 -0.89 -0.70 -9.99
N VAL A 59 -0.74 0.56 -9.56
CA VAL A 59 -1.80 1.55 -9.80
C VAL A 59 -1.91 1.91 -11.28
N PHE A 60 -0.80 1.87 -12.01
CA PHE A 60 -0.81 2.04 -13.46
C PHE A 60 -1.61 0.94 -14.17
N SER A 61 -1.42 -0.32 -13.80
CA SER A 61 -2.17 -1.43 -14.42
C SER A 61 -3.65 -1.42 -14.03
N LYS A 62 -3.99 -1.02 -12.81
CA LYS A 62 -5.39 -0.82 -12.39
C LYS A 62 -6.06 0.28 -13.19
N ALA A 63 -5.40 1.42 -13.38
CA ALA A 63 -5.90 2.51 -14.20
C ALA A 63 -6.13 2.07 -15.66
N MET A 64 -5.17 1.36 -16.26
CA MET A 64 -5.35 0.79 -17.61
C MET A 64 -6.51 -0.22 -17.67
N GLY A 65 -6.69 -1.03 -16.64
CA GLY A 65 -7.82 -1.96 -16.54
C GLY A 65 -9.17 -1.24 -16.53
N GLU A 66 -9.30 -0.16 -15.76
CA GLU A 66 -10.51 0.67 -15.74
C GLU A 66 -10.77 1.33 -17.11
N MET A 67 -9.73 1.84 -17.77
CA MET A 67 -9.84 2.39 -19.12
C MET A 67 -10.33 1.35 -20.15
N LEU A 68 -9.84 0.11 -20.05
CA LEU A 68 -10.29 -0.99 -20.90
C LEU A 68 -11.74 -1.34 -20.63
N LEU A 69 -12.13 -1.43 -19.35
CA LEU A 69 -13.52 -1.73 -18.98
C LEU A 69 -14.47 -0.65 -19.50
N GLY A 70 -14.17 0.63 -19.28
CA GLY A 70 -14.98 1.73 -19.80
C GLY A 70 -15.09 1.71 -21.33
N HIS A 71 -14.02 1.33 -22.03
CA HIS A 71 -14.02 1.25 -23.50
C HIS A 71 -14.77 0.02 -24.06
N LEU A 72 -14.72 -1.12 -23.35
CA LEU A 72 -15.23 -2.40 -23.81
C LEU A 72 -16.59 -2.80 -23.21
N LYS A 73 -17.17 -1.99 -22.30
CA LYS A 73 -18.41 -2.35 -21.62
C LYS A 73 -19.63 -2.48 -22.55
N GLU A 74 -19.60 -1.84 -23.71
CA GLU A 74 -20.74 -1.73 -24.62
C GLU A 74 -22.03 -1.32 -23.86
N ASN A 75 -23.04 -2.20 -23.83
CA ASN A 75 -24.32 -1.99 -23.17
C ASN A 75 -24.43 -2.67 -21.79
N ILE A 76 -23.34 -3.23 -21.26
CA ILE A 76 -23.32 -3.87 -19.95
C ILE A 76 -23.18 -2.79 -18.86
N PRO A 77 -24.05 -2.76 -17.83
CA PRO A 77 -23.87 -1.92 -16.65
C PRO A 77 -22.48 -2.11 -16.05
N LEU A 78 -21.78 -1.00 -15.74
CA LEU A 78 -20.42 -1.05 -15.21
C LEU A 78 -20.32 -0.26 -13.92
N VAL A 79 -20.06 -0.98 -12.82
CA VAL A 79 -19.71 -0.35 -11.54
C VAL A 79 -18.24 -0.62 -11.25
N ILE A 80 -17.47 0.45 -11.04
CA ILE A 80 -16.06 0.38 -10.64
C ILE A 80 -15.97 0.81 -9.17
N VAL A 81 -15.60 -0.12 -8.30
CA VAL A 81 -15.33 0.17 -6.89
C VAL A 81 -13.83 0.34 -6.70
N ARG A 82 -13.43 1.52 -6.21
CA ARG A 82 -12.05 1.89 -5.89
C ARG A 82 -11.89 1.94 -4.37
N PRO A 83 -11.60 0.80 -3.71
CA PRO A 83 -11.29 0.82 -2.29
C PRO A 83 -9.91 1.44 -2.05
N THR A 84 -9.79 2.13 -0.94
CA THR A 84 -8.51 2.61 -0.43
C THR A 84 -7.70 1.48 0.24
N ILE A 85 -6.73 1.78 1.11
CA ILE A 85 -5.97 0.76 1.83
C ILE A 85 -6.93 -0.07 2.70
N VAL A 86 -7.18 -1.31 2.27
CA VAL A 86 -8.07 -2.21 2.98
C VAL A 86 -7.36 -2.81 4.19
N THR A 87 -7.93 -2.57 5.37
CA THR A 87 -7.49 -3.11 6.66
C THR A 87 -8.34 -4.32 7.07
N SER A 88 -8.13 -4.84 8.28
CA SER A 88 -8.94 -5.96 8.80
C SER A 88 -10.41 -5.60 8.89
N THR A 89 -11.27 -6.59 9.06
CA THR A 89 -12.71 -6.36 9.26
C THR A 89 -13.01 -5.56 10.52
N TYR A 90 -14.05 -4.75 10.45
CA TYR A 90 -14.60 -3.97 11.56
C TYR A 90 -15.55 -4.80 12.42
N LYS A 91 -16.56 -5.45 11.81
CA LYS A 91 -17.51 -6.35 12.49
C LYS A 91 -17.58 -7.75 11.88
N GLU A 92 -17.57 -7.91 10.55
CA GLU A 92 -17.93 -9.18 9.89
C GLU A 92 -16.78 -9.77 9.06
N PRO A 93 -16.59 -11.11 9.04
CA PRO A 93 -17.36 -12.13 9.76
C PRO A 93 -17.10 -12.15 11.28
N PHE A 94 -16.02 -11.51 11.72
CA PHE A 94 -15.75 -11.13 13.10
C PHE A 94 -14.70 -10.02 13.11
N PRO A 95 -14.60 -9.19 14.17
CA PRO A 95 -13.64 -8.09 14.22
C PRO A 95 -12.18 -8.55 14.10
N GLY A 96 -11.38 -7.83 13.31
CA GLY A 96 -9.94 -8.05 13.22
C GLY A 96 -9.54 -9.21 12.32
N TRP A 97 -10.47 -9.80 11.57
CA TRP A 97 -10.14 -10.80 10.55
C TRP A 97 -9.36 -10.16 9.41
N ALA A 98 -8.26 -10.81 9.02
CA ALA A 98 -7.47 -10.43 7.86
C ALA A 98 -6.87 -11.69 7.21
N GLU A 99 -6.83 -11.70 5.88
CA GLU A 99 -6.15 -12.73 5.12
C GLU A 99 -4.78 -12.23 4.65
N GLY A 100 -3.72 -12.85 5.18
CA GLY A 100 -2.34 -12.58 4.78
C GLY A 100 -1.79 -11.23 5.28
N VAL A 101 -0.54 -10.94 4.89
CA VAL A 101 0.13 -9.68 5.23
C VAL A 101 -0.15 -8.67 4.11
N ARG A 102 -0.90 -7.60 4.38
CA ARG A 102 -1.06 -6.46 3.47
C ARG A 102 -0.10 -5.32 3.84
N THR A 103 -0.25 -4.15 3.21
CA THR A 103 0.69 -3.01 3.34
C THR A 103 0.80 -2.51 4.78
N ILE A 104 -0.32 -2.16 5.42
CA ILE A 104 -0.32 -1.68 6.82
C ILE A 104 0.11 -2.80 7.78
N ASP A 105 -0.33 -4.04 7.54
CA ASP A 105 0.07 -5.18 8.35
C ASP A 105 1.58 -5.42 8.29
N SER A 106 2.22 -5.22 7.13
CA SER A 106 3.67 -5.35 6.98
C SER A 106 4.43 -4.36 7.85
N LEU A 107 3.90 -3.14 8.01
CA LEU A 107 4.46 -2.13 8.89
C LEU A 107 4.27 -2.52 10.36
N ALA A 108 3.07 -2.97 10.73
CA ALA A 108 2.80 -3.48 12.07
C ALA A 108 3.73 -4.67 12.42
N VAL A 109 3.88 -5.64 11.51
CA VAL A 109 4.80 -6.79 11.65
C VAL A 109 6.24 -6.32 11.80
N GLY A 110 6.70 -5.42 10.94
CA GLY A 110 8.06 -4.90 10.98
C GLY A 110 8.35 -4.19 12.31
N TYR A 111 7.42 -3.35 12.77
CA TYR A 111 7.55 -2.60 14.00
C TYR A 111 7.45 -3.51 15.24
N GLY A 112 6.42 -4.33 15.35
CA GLY A 112 6.23 -5.25 16.48
C GLY A 112 7.35 -6.28 16.62
N LYS A 113 8.01 -6.66 15.52
CA LYS A 113 9.23 -7.51 15.53
C LYS A 113 10.53 -6.72 15.79
N GLY A 114 10.45 -5.43 16.11
CA GLY A 114 11.60 -4.57 16.44
C GLY A 114 12.52 -4.25 15.25
N ARG A 115 12.03 -4.38 14.01
CA ARG A 115 12.84 -4.21 12.78
C ARG A 115 12.77 -2.81 12.19
N ILE A 116 11.84 -1.98 12.65
CA ILE A 116 11.65 -0.60 12.18
C ILE A 116 12.11 0.35 13.29
N THR A 117 13.20 1.09 13.01
CA THR A 117 13.77 2.09 13.93
C THR A 117 13.58 3.52 13.44
N CYS A 118 13.34 3.70 12.15
CA CYS A 118 12.96 4.97 11.55
C CYS A 118 11.90 4.75 10.47
N PHE A 119 11.08 5.77 10.22
CA PHE A 119 10.04 5.72 9.20
C PHE A 119 10.02 7.03 8.42
N LEU A 120 9.90 6.94 7.10
CA LEU A 120 9.77 8.10 6.22
C LEU A 120 8.29 8.47 6.11
N GLY A 121 7.97 9.75 6.19
CA GLY A 121 6.63 10.24 5.89
C GLY A 121 6.35 11.55 6.59
N ASN A 122 5.35 12.28 6.11
CA ASN A 122 4.86 13.46 6.81
C ASN A 122 3.87 13.02 7.90
N PRO A 123 4.08 13.33 9.19
CA PRO A 123 3.17 12.93 10.27
C PRO A 123 1.71 13.41 10.05
N LYS A 124 1.54 14.52 9.33
CA LYS A 124 0.22 15.10 8.99
C LYS A 124 -0.39 14.54 7.70
N THR A 125 0.28 13.62 7.01
CA THR A 125 -0.31 12.97 5.83
C THR A 125 -1.45 12.08 6.29
N VAL A 126 -2.59 12.22 5.62
CA VAL A 126 -3.76 11.38 5.84
C VAL A 126 -3.57 10.07 5.07
N ILE A 127 -3.61 8.97 5.80
CA ILE A 127 -3.57 7.62 5.27
C ILE A 127 -5.01 7.19 5.05
N ASP A 128 -5.42 7.13 3.80
CA ASP A 128 -6.76 6.68 3.46
C ASP A 128 -6.86 5.15 3.65
N ALA A 129 -7.74 4.73 4.55
CA ALA A 129 -7.88 3.34 4.97
C ALA A 129 -9.36 3.00 5.18
N ILE A 130 -9.73 1.74 4.93
CA ILE A 130 -11.11 1.27 5.11
C ILE A 130 -11.13 -0.20 5.54
N PRO A 131 -11.99 -0.60 6.50
CA PRO A 131 -12.19 -2.00 6.86
C PRO A 131 -12.70 -2.85 5.68
N ALA A 132 -12.28 -4.11 5.61
CA ALA A 132 -12.59 -5.01 4.50
C ALA A 132 -14.10 -5.29 4.32
N ASP A 133 -14.82 -5.44 5.41
CA ASP A 133 -16.27 -5.66 5.42
C ASP A 133 -17.06 -4.46 4.90
N MET A 134 -16.64 -3.23 5.23
CA MET A 134 -17.25 -2.03 4.66
C MET A 134 -17.10 -1.98 3.13
N VAL A 135 -15.96 -2.43 2.59
CA VAL A 135 -15.77 -2.53 1.12
C VAL A 135 -16.73 -3.54 0.52
N VAL A 136 -16.85 -4.72 1.13
CA VAL A 136 -17.76 -5.77 0.65
C VAL A 136 -19.22 -5.30 0.69
N ASN A 137 -19.64 -4.65 1.78
CA ASN A 137 -20.98 -4.10 1.93
C ASN A 137 -21.27 -3.02 0.87
N ALA A 138 -20.33 -2.10 0.65
CA ALA A 138 -20.45 -1.09 -0.41
C ALA A 138 -20.59 -1.74 -1.80
N MET A 139 -19.84 -2.81 -2.09
CA MET A 139 -19.96 -3.56 -3.35
C MET A 139 -21.34 -4.21 -3.50
N ILE A 140 -21.86 -4.85 -2.46
CA ILE A 140 -23.18 -5.50 -2.49
C ILE A 140 -24.28 -4.47 -2.74
N VAL A 141 -24.25 -3.36 -2.01
CA VAL A 141 -25.23 -2.29 -2.15
C VAL A 141 -25.14 -1.63 -3.53
N ALA A 142 -23.93 -1.40 -4.04
CA ALA A 142 -23.73 -0.86 -5.38
C ALA A 142 -24.28 -1.80 -6.47
N MET A 143 -24.05 -3.11 -6.36
CA MET A 143 -24.62 -4.09 -7.30
C MET A 143 -26.15 -4.05 -7.29
N ALA A 144 -26.76 -3.98 -6.10
CA ALA A 144 -28.22 -3.93 -5.98
C ALA A 144 -28.79 -2.62 -6.57
N ALA A 145 -28.16 -1.47 -6.30
CA ALA A 145 -28.60 -0.17 -6.81
C ALA A 145 -28.51 -0.07 -8.35
N HIS A 146 -27.53 -0.72 -8.97
CA HIS A 146 -27.26 -0.64 -10.40
C HIS A 146 -27.78 -1.84 -11.21
N ALA A 147 -28.49 -2.79 -10.60
CA ALA A 147 -28.89 -4.04 -11.25
C ALA A 147 -29.66 -3.86 -12.59
N ASN A 148 -30.34 -2.72 -12.78
CA ASN A 148 -31.08 -2.38 -13.99
C ASN A 148 -30.73 -1.00 -14.58
N GLN A 149 -29.58 -0.42 -14.20
CA GLN A 149 -29.16 0.88 -14.71
C GLN A 149 -28.01 0.72 -15.71
N PRO A 150 -28.10 1.27 -16.94
CA PRO A 150 -27.06 1.12 -17.97
C PRO A 150 -25.81 2.00 -17.72
N ASP A 151 -25.75 2.67 -16.58
CA ASP A 151 -24.77 3.70 -16.31
C ASP A 151 -23.40 3.13 -15.92
N GLU A 152 -22.37 3.94 -16.16
CA GLU A 152 -21.04 3.71 -15.62
C GLU A 152 -20.89 4.54 -14.35
N THR A 153 -20.68 3.88 -13.21
CA THR A 153 -20.53 4.56 -11.92
C THR A 153 -19.26 4.13 -11.22
N ILE A 154 -18.52 5.12 -10.72
CA ILE A 154 -17.31 4.90 -9.93
C ILE A 154 -17.59 5.26 -8.47
N TYR A 155 -17.31 4.32 -7.56
CA TYR A 155 -17.38 4.52 -6.12
C TYR A 155 -15.99 4.50 -5.50
N HIS A 156 -15.58 5.61 -4.88
CA HIS A 156 -14.39 5.64 -4.02
C HIS A 156 -14.79 5.23 -2.61
N VAL A 157 -14.34 4.07 -2.17
CA VAL A 157 -14.65 3.52 -0.85
C VAL A 157 -13.44 3.75 0.03
N GLY A 158 -13.47 4.85 0.78
CA GLY A 158 -12.39 5.29 1.65
C GLY A 158 -12.91 6.14 2.79
N SER A 159 -12.00 6.64 3.60
CA SER A 159 -12.30 7.44 4.78
C SER A 159 -11.66 8.81 4.75
N SER A 160 -10.77 9.12 3.81
CA SER A 160 -9.92 10.31 3.90
C SER A 160 -10.71 11.61 4.09
N VAL A 161 -11.78 11.85 3.33
CA VAL A 161 -12.65 13.03 3.51
C VAL A 161 -13.56 12.90 4.73
N SER A 162 -14.27 11.79 4.85
CA SER A 162 -15.33 11.62 5.86
C SER A 162 -14.83 11.36 7.29
N ASN A 163 -13.69 10.71 7.45
CA ASN A 163 -13.07 10.33 8.73
C ASN A 163 -11.53 10.16 8.59
N PRO A 164 -10.76 11.26 8.53
CA PRO A 164 -9.33 11.23 8.23
C PRO A 164 -8.50 10.51 9.30
N LEU A 165 -7.58 9.65 8.85
CA LEU A 165 -6.58 8.97 9.68
C LEU A 165 -5.19 9.56 9.42
N GLU A 166 -4.64 10.32 10.37
CA GLU A 166 -3.28 10.86 10.24
C GLU A 166 -2.22 9.78 10.48
N LEU A 167 -1.11 9.86 9.74
CA LEU A 167 0.04 8.96 9.89
C LEU A 167 0.63 9.00 11.30
N ALA A 168 0.66 10.16 11.95
CA ALA A 168 1.11 10.32 13.34
C ALA A 168 0.25 9.50 14.30
N SER A 169 -1.08 9.51 14.13
CA SER A 169 -2.01 8.74 14.95
C SER A 169 -1.81 7.23 14.76
N LEU A 170 -1.63 6.77 13.52
CA LEU A 170 -1.33 5.38 13.23
C LEU A 170 -0.03 4.90 13.91
N GLN A 171 0.99 5.76 13.92
CA GLN A 171 2.24 5.50 14.63
C GLN A 171 2.03 5.42 16.16
N ASP A 172 1.28 6.35 16.74
CA ASP A 172 0.93 6.35 18.18
C ASP A 172 0.23 5.04 18.58
N TYR A 173 -0.77 4.61 17.79
CA TYR A 173 -1.50 3.37 18.04
C TYR A 173 -0.56 2.17 18.01
N GLY A 174 0.30 2.07 17.00
CA GLY A 174 1.30 1.02 16.91
C GLY A 174 2.22 1.00 18.13
N GLN A 175 2.79 2.16 18.49
CA GLN A 175 3.69 2.28 19.63
C GLN A 175 3.02 1.88 20.95
N ARG A 176 1.84 2.43 21.25
CA ARG A 176 1.11 2.13 22.47
C ARG A 176 0.72 0.66 22.55
N TYR A 177 0.24 0.09 21.45
CA TYR A 177 -0.14 -1.31 21.40
C TYR A 177 1.04 -2.24 21.67
N PHE A 178 2.13 -2.14 20.90
CA PHE A 178 3.28 -3.06 21.04
C PHE A 178 4.13 -2.80 22.29
N THR A 179 4.07 -1.60 22.87
CA THR A 179 4.67 -1.35 24.20
C THR A 179 3.91 -2.11 25.29
N LYS A 180 2.57 -2.11 25.23
CA LYS A 180 1.71 -2.82 26.20
C LYS A 180 1.63 -4.32 25.94
N HIS A 181 1.71 -4.74 24.68
CA HIS A 181 1.57 -6.11 24.20
C HIS A 181 2.80 -6.49 23.34
N PRO A 182 3.98 -6.66 23.94
CA PRO A 182 5.18 -7.00 23.19
C PRO A 182 5.01 -8.34 22.48
N TRP A 183 5.41 -8.40 21.19
CA TRP A 183 5.40 -9.64 20.45
C TRP A 183 6.43 -10.61 21.03
N ILE A 184 6.03 -11.86 21.24
CA ILE A 184 6.91 -12.92 21.73
C ILE A 184 7.62 -13.56 20.54
N ASN A 185 8.95 -13.51 20.56
CA ASN A 185 9.74 -14.07 19.48
C ASN A 185 9.82 -15.61 19.53
N LYS A 186 10.49 -16.21 18.56
CA LYS A 186 10.63 -17.68 18.46
C LYS A 186 11.35 -18.32 19.66
N GLU A 187 12.13 -17.54 20.40
CA GLU A 187 12.82 -17.99 21.61
C GLU A 187 12.01 -17.71 22.90
N GLY A 188 10.75 -17.30 22.78
CA GLY A 188 9.90 -17.01 23.93
C GLY A 188 10.19 -15.69 24.63
N ARG A 189 10.99 -14.80 24.02
CA ARG A 189 11.36 -13.51 24.62
C ARG A 189 10.49 -12.37 24.10
N PRO A 190 10.04 -11.44 24.95
CA PRO A 190 9.31 -10.26 24.51
C PRO A 190 10.23 -9.33 23.72
N VAL A 191 9.77 -8.89 22.56
CA VAL A 191 10.45 -7.84 21.78
C VAL A 191 10.04 -6.48 22.32
N ILE A 192 11.01 -5.75 22.87
CA ILE A 192 10.80 -4.38 23.35
C ILE A 192 10.95 -3.43 22.17
N VAL A 193 9.84 -2.81 21.78
CA VAL A 193 9.82 -1.79 20.73
C VAL A 193 10.21 -0.43 21.30
N GLY A 194 10.94 0.36 20.52
CA GLY A 194 11.27 1.75 20.84
C GLY A 194 10.40 2.74 20.07
N GLU A 195 10.60 4.03 20.35
CA GLU A 195 10.04 5.09 19.53
C GLU A 195 10.65 5.08 18.13
N VAL A 196 9.81 5.20 17.10
CA VAL A 196 10.27 5.22 15.71
C VAL A 196 10.59 6.65 15.30
N LYS A 197 11.82 6.88 14.84
CA LYS A 197 12.22 8.19 14.34
C LYS A 197 11.51 8.53 13.04
N MET A 198 10.62 9.53 13.06
CA MET A 198 9.98 10.06 11.86
C MET A 198 10.93 10.95 11.06
N LEU A 199 11.03 10.66 9.77
CA LEU A 199 11.86 11.36 8.80
C LEU A 199 10.94 12.06 7.81
N ASN A 200 10.71 13.36 8.04
CA ASN A 200 9.65 14.13 7.38
C ASN A 200 10.02 14.64 5.97
N SER A 201 11.15 14.19 5.41
CA SER A 201 11.54 14.50 4.04
C SER A 201 12.53 13.47 3.50
N MET A 202 12.57 13.31 2.17
CA MET A 202 13.54 12.46 1.50
C MET A 202 14.99 12.84 1.84
N ASP A 203 15.28 14.13 2.03
CA ASP A 203 16.63 14.57 2.38
C ASP A 203 17.01 14.18 3.80
N SER A 204 16.09 14.31 4.76
CA SER A 204 16.32 13.84 6.12
C SER A 204 16.55 12.33 6.17
N PHE A 205 15.81 11.58 5.37
CA PHE A 205 15.97 10.14 5.24
C PHE A 205 17.29 9.74 4.59
N LYS A 206 17.67 10.37 3.47
CA LYS A 206 18.96 10.13 2.82
C LYS A 206 20.13 10.45 3.74
N ARG A 207 20.07 11.55 4.50
CA ARG A 207 21.10 11.89 5.51
C ARG A 207 21.17 10.83 6.61
N TYR A 208 20.03 10.42 7.16
CA TYR A 208 19.97 9.36 8.17
C TYR A 208 20.56 8.05 7.64
N LEU A 209 20.17 7.63 6.44
CA LEU A 209 20.69 6.42 5.81
C LEU A 209 22.19 6.51 5.54
N ALA A 210 22.66 7.68 5.09
CA ALA A 210 24.08 7.90 4.84
C ALA A 210 24.91 7.72 6.10
N ILE A 211 24.51 8.36 7.20
CA ILE A 211 25.25 8.36 8.48
C ILE A 211 25.19 6.99 9.15
N HIS A 212 24.00 6.41 9.27
CA HIS A 212 23.80 5.22 10.09
C HIS A 212 24.06 3.90 9.35
N TYR A 213 24.07 3.89 8.02
CA TYR A 213 24.17 2.64 7.24
C TYR A 213 25.20 2.70 6.12
N LEU A 214 25.21 3.74 5.27
CA LEU A 214 26.13 3.77 4.13
C LEU A 214 27.59 4.03 4.52
N LEU A 215 27.85 4.94 5.46
CA LEU A 215 29.21 5.20 5.96
C LEU A 215 29.79 3.96 6.68
N PRO A 216 29.08 3.30 7.61
CA PRO A 216 29.52 2.02 8.18
C PRO A 216 29.73 0.94 7.12
N LEU A 217 28.85 0.85 6.12
CA LEU A 217 29.01 -0.12 5.03
C LEU A 217 30.27 0.12 4.20
N LYS A 218 30.61 1.40 3.92
CA LYS A 218 31.88 1.76 3.26
C LYS A 218 33.09 1.39 4.13
N GLY A 219 33.01 1.63 5.43
CA GLY A 219 34.04 1.18 6.38
C GLY A 219 34.22 -0.34 6.34
N LEU A 220 33.11 -1.08 6.37
CA LEU A 220 33.10 -2.55 6.26
C LEU A 220 33.70 -3.00 4.93
N GLN A 221 33.45 -2.31 3.82
CA GLN A 221 34.05 -2.62 2.53
C GLN A 221 35.59 -2.54 2.60
N ILE A 222 36.14 -1.49 3.21
CA ILE A 222 37.60 -1.31 3.36
C ILE A 222 38.18 -2.42 4.24
N VAL A 223 37.56 -2.69 5.39
CA VAL A 223 37.99 -3.77 6.30
C VAL A 223 37.93 -5.13 5.61
N ASN A 224 36.86 -5.38 4.85
CA ASN A 224 36.69 -6.62 4.10
C ASN A 224 37.78 -6.79 3.04
N THR A 225 38.16 -5.72 2.33
CA THR A 225 39.32 -5.74 1.40
C THR A 225 40.64 -6.00 2.15
N ALA A 226 40.87 -5.35 3.28
CA ALA A 226 42.09 -5.54 4.09
C ALA A 226 42.20 -6.94 4.70
N CYS A 227 41.06 -7.56 5.04
CA CYS A 227 40.97 -8.92 5.58
C CYS A 227 40.77 -9.99 4.50
N CYS A 228 41.27 -9.77 3.28
CA CYS A 228 41.22 -10.74 2.17
C CYS A 228 39.81 -11.32 1.93
N GLN A 229 38.78 -10.47 1.95
CA GLN A 229 37.37 -10.80 1.71
C GLN A 229 36.70 -11.66 2.79
N TYR A 230 37.25 -11.72 4.00
CA TYR A 230 36.67 -12.50 5.11
C TYR A 230 35.22 -12.13 5.46
N PHE A 231 34.82 -10.85 5.29
CA PHE A 231 33.49 -10.34 5.60
C PHE A 231 32.59 -10.15 4.37
N GLU A 232 32.93 -10.76 3.23
CA GLU A 232 32.23 -10.52 1.97
C GLU A 232 30.75 -10.86 2.06
N SER A 233 30.39 -11.97 2.70
CA SER A 233 28.99 -12.38 2.85
C SER A 233 28.17 -11.34 3.62
N LEU A 234 28.71 -10.84 4.74
CA LEU A 234 28.08 -9.82 5.56
C LEU A 234 27.94 -8.49 4.79
N TYR A 235 28.98 -8.08 4.08
CA TYR A 235 28.95 -6.87 3.26
C TYR A 235 27.86 -6.96 2.17
N VAL A 236 27.82 -8.06 1.42
CA VAL A 236 26.82 -8.30 0.37
C VAL A 236 25.40 -8.31 0.96
N GLU A 237 25.20 -8.95 2.11
CA GLU A 237 23.90 -9.01 2.77
C GLU A 237 23.41 -7.62 3.21
N LEU A 238 24.26 -6.84 3.89
CA LEU A 238 23.91 -5.49 4.34
C LEU A 238 23.64 -4.56 3.16
N ARG A 239 24.47 -4.61 2.11
CA ARG A 239 24.26 -3.85 0.88
C ARG A 239 22.92 -4.20 0.22
N ARG A 240 22.56 -5.49 0.18
CA ARG A 240 21.27 -5.97 -0.36
C ARG A 240 20.10 -5.44 0.46
N LYS A 241 20.18 -5.49 1.80
CA LYS A 241 19.16 -4.96 2.72
C LYS A 241 18.97 -3.45 2.52
N ILE A 242 20.05 -2.67 2.44
CA ILE A 242 19.98 -1.21 2.21
C ILE A 242 19.33 -0.90 0.86
N LYS A 243 19.73 -1.61 -0.21
CA LYS A 243 19.12 -1.44 -1.54
C LYS A 243 17.62 -1.77 -1.52
N PHE A 244 17.22 -2.80 -0.78
CA PHE A 244 15.83 -3.17 -0.61
C PHE A 244 15.02 -2.08 0.11
N VAL A 245 15.52 -1.55 1.23
CA VAL A 245 14.88 -0.45 1.98
C VAL A 245 14.73 0.79 1.12
N MET A 246 15.77 1.18 0.37
CA MET A 246 15.71 2.31 -0.57
C MET A 246 14.58 2.13 -1.60
N ARG A 247 14.46 0.94 -2.18
CA ARG A 247 13.42 0.64 -3.16
C ARG A 247 12.01 0.74 -2.57
N LEU A 248 11.81 0.25 -1.34
CA LEU A 248 10.53 0.37 -0.65
C LEU A 248 10.18 1.83 -0.36
N VAL A 249 11.16 2.60 0.11
CA VAL A 249 10.98 4.03 0.38
C VAL A 249 10.61 4.79 -0.88
N GLU A 250 11.32 4.57 -1.99
CA GLU A 250 10.99 5.22 -3.27
C GLU A 250 9.61 4.82 -3.80
N LEU A 251 9.18 3.58 -3.53
CA LEU A 251 7.86 3.08 -3.91
C LEU A 251 6.74 3.74 -3.10
N TYR A 252 6.94 3.93 -1.79
CA TYR A 252 5.89 4.43 -0.89
C TYR A 252 5.92 5.94 -0.66
N ALA A 253 7.05 6.62 -0.93
CA ALA A 253 7.19 8.07 -0.75
C ALA A 253 6.05 8.89 -1.39
N PRO A 254 5.57 8.59 -2.62
CA PRO A 254 4.46 9.33 -3.21
C PRO A 254 3.18 9.31 -2.36
N TYR A 255 2.93 8.21 -1.64
CA TYR A 255 1.76 8.06 -0.77
C TYR A 255 1.99 8.71 0.60
N LEU A 256 3.19 8.54 1.17
CA LEU A 256 3.56 9.04 2.50
C LEU A 256 3.75 10.57 2.56
N PHE A 257 3.79 11.22 1.40
CA PHE A 257 3.84 12.68 1.25
C PHE A 257 2.66 13.24 0.44
N PHE A 258 1.68 12.41 0.11
CA PHE A 258 0.44 12.87 -0.52
C PHE A 258 -0.30 13.80 0.46
N LYS A 259 -0.81 14.92 -0.06
CA LYS A 259 -1.54 15.93 0.72
C LYS A 259 -3.02 16.02 0.34
N GLY A 260 -3.43 15.28 -0.68
CA GLY A 260 -4.82 15.27 -1.14
C GLY A 260 -5.68 14.34 -0.30
N TYR A 261 -6.97 14.48 -0.52
CA TYR A 261 -8.02 13.61 0.00
C TYR A 261 -8.77 13.02 -1.19
N TYR A 262 -9.33 11.83 -1.03
CA TYR A 262 -10.13 11.18 -2.05
C TYR A 262 -11.59 11.41 -1.74
N ASP A 263 -12.28 12.07 -2.67
CA ASP A 263 -13.70 12.37 -2.56
C ASP A 263 -14.54 11.08 -2.61
N ASP A 264 -15.35 10.87 -1.58
CA ASP A 264 -16.24 9.72 -1.39
C ASP A 264 -17.71 10.08 -1.65
N MET A 265 -17.99 11.24 -2.25
CA MET A 265 -19.35 11.75 -2.48
C MET A 265 -20.31 10.72 -3.12
N ASN A 266 -19.89 10.02 -4.18
CA ASN A 266 -20.73 9.01 -4.83
C ASN A 266 -21.10 7.89 -3.85
N THR A 267 -20.15 7.44 -3.02
CA THR A 267 -20.35 6.39 -2.02
C THR A 267 -21.31 6.85 -0.93
N GLU A 268 -21.19 8.11 -0.49
CA GLU A 268 -22.11 8.72 0.46
C GLU A 268 -23.54 8.84 -0.12
N ILE A 269 -23.67 9.22 -1.39
CA ILE A 269 -24.97 9.25 -2.09
C ILE A 269 -25.58 7.84 -2.16
N LEU A 270 -24.79 6.83 -2.53
CA LEU A 270 -25.24 5.43 -2.57
C LEU A 270 -25.71 4.96 -1.19
N ARG A 271 -24.97 5.27 -0.13
CA ARG A 271 -25.31 4.92 1.25
C ARG A 271 -26.65 5.51 1.67
N ARG A 272 -26.86 6.80 1.42
CA ARG A 272 -28.12 7.48 1.76
C ARG A 272 -29.31 6.92 0.98
N ALA A 273 -29.12 6.67 -0.32
CA ALA A 273 -30.17 6.07 -1.15
C ALA A 273 -30.56 4.67 -0.66
N ALA A 274 -29.58 3.88 -0.18
CA ALA A 274 -29.84 2.58 0.43
C ALA A 274 -30.65 2.70 1.74
N GLU A 275 -30.30 3.66 2.61
CA GLU A 275 -31.05 3.96 3.84
C GLU A 275 -32.50 4.34 3.55
N GLU A 276 -32.73 5.23 2.58
CA GLU A 276 -34.07 5.68 2.17
C GLU A 276 -34.90 4.56 1.55
N SER A 277 -34.25 3.60 0.88
CA SER A 277 -34.92 2.45 0.25
C SER A 277 -35.22 1.31 1.22
N GLY A 278 -34.92 1.47 2.52
CA GLY A 278 -35.15 0.44 3.54
C GLY A 278 -34.18 -0.74 3.47
N VAL A 279 -33.03 -0.59 2.81
CA VAL A 279 -31.93 -1.57 2.94
C VAL A 279 -31.51 -1.58 4.40
N GLU A 280 -31.39 -2.78 4.98
CA GLU A 280 -30.93 -2.94 6.36
C GLU A 280 -29.47 -2.49 6.47
N THR A 281 -29.26 -1.21 6.75
CA THR A 281 -27.94 -0.59 6.86
C THR A 281 -27.19 -1.02 8.12
N ASP A 282 -27.89 -1.64 9.07
CA ASP A 282 -27.28 -2.38 10.18
C ASP A 282 -26.56 -3.64 9.68
N ILE A 283 -27.05 -4.27 8.61
CA ILE A 283 -26.42 -5.41 7.95
C ILE A 283 -25.36 -4.92 6.95
N PHE A 284 -25.76 -4.08 5.99
CA PHE A 284 -24.86 -3.59 4.94
C PHE A 284 -24.25 -2.23 5.30
N TYR A 285 -23.58 -2.14 6.45
CA TYR A 285 -22.93 -0.92 6.91
C TYR A 285 -21.64 -0.65 6.12
N PHE A 286 -21.42 0.59 5.73
CA PHE A 286 -20.15 1.04 5.13
C PHE A 286 -19.89 2.54 5.33
N ASP A 287 -20.47 3.17 6.37
CA ASP A 287 -20.14 4.56 6.74
C ASP A 287 -18.79 4.60 7.49
N PRO A 288 -17.73 5.21 6.93
CA PRO A 288 -16.45 5.33 7.63
C PRO A 288 -16.51 6.23 8.88
N LYS A 289 -17.53 7.10 9.04
CA LYS A 289 -17.66 8.04 10.17
C LYS A 289 -17.87 7.35 11.51
N VAL A 290 -18.37 6.11 11.49
CA VAL A 290 -18.59 5.33 12.73
C VAL A 290 -17.28 4.75 13.30
N ILE A 291 -16.19 4.78 12.53
CA ILE A 291 -14.91 4.21 12.94
C ILE A 291 -14.24 5.12 13.97
N ASN A 292 -14.14 4.65 15.21
CA ASN A 292 -13.19 5.21 16.16
C ASN A 292 -11.79 4.64 15.85
N TRP A 293 -10.94 5.41 15.18
CA TRP A 293 -9.63 4.93 14.74
C TRP A 293 -8.74 4.41 15.87
N ALA A 294 -8.76 5.05 17.03
CA ALA A 294 -7.95 4.62 18.18
C ALA A 294 -8.43 3.25 18.69
N ASP A 295 -9.73 3.08 18.89
CA ASP A 295 -10.31 1.80 19.30
C ASP A 295 -10.09 0.71 18.24
N TYR A 296 -10.36 1.03 16.98
CA TYR A 296 -10.19 0.12 15.86
C TYR A 296 -8.75 -0.40 15.76
N PHE A 297 -7.74 0.46 15.79
CA PHE A 297 -6.36 -0.01 15.69
C PHE A 297 -5.90 -0.74 16.97
N MET A 298 -6.21 -0.22 18.15
CA MET A 298 -5.70 -0.77 19.41
C MET A 298 -6.37 -2.09 19.81
N ASN A 299 -7.67 -2.23 19.54
CA ASN A 299 -8.48 -3.34 20.06
C ASN A 299 -8.96 -4.31 18.97
N ILE A 300 -8.90 -3.93 17.69
CA ILE A 300 -9.38 -4.77 16.58
C ILE A 300 -8.25 -5.12 15.61
N HIS A 301 -7.69 -4.13 14.91
CA HIS A 301 -6.78 -4.36 13.80
C HIS A 301 -5.40 -4.90 14.24
N LEU A 302 -4.71 -4.25 15.19
CA LEU A 302 -3.40 -4.72 15.63
C LEU A 302 -3.45 -6.08 16.36
N PRO A 303 -4.43 -6.35 17.26
CA PRO A 303 -4.64 -7.70 17.79
C PRO A 303 -4.92 -8.74 16.70
N GLY A 304 -5.78 -8.40 15.73
CA GLY A 304 -6.07 -9.24 14.57
C GLY A 304 -4.82 -9.55 13.76
N ALA A 305 -4.01 -8.53 13.46
CA ALA A 305 -2.74 -8.69 12.77
C ALA A 305 -1.80 -9.63 13.53
N VAL A 306 -1.63 -9.44 14.85
CA VAL A 306 -0.80 -10.35 15.66
C VAL A 306 -1.32 -11.79 15.62
N LYS A 307 -2.65 -11.98 15.66
CA LYS A 307 -3.26 -13.32 15.69
C LYS A 307 -3.18 -14.05 14.34
N TYR A 308 -3.50 -13.35 13.25
CA TYR A 308 -3.70 -13.98 11.93
C TYR A 308 -2.52 -13.78 10.97
N VAL A 309 -1.71 -12.74 11.19
CA VAL A 309 -0.67 -12.29 10.26
C VAL A 309 0.74 -12.52 10.80
N PHE A 310 0.98 -12.34 12.11
CA PHE A 310 2.28 -12.58 12.73
C PHE A 310 2.53 -14.10 12.89
N LYS A 311 2.98 -14.73 11.82
CA LYS A 311 3.62 -16.06 11.86
C LYS A 311 5.13 -15.95 12.16
#